data_AF-A0A2M7XT78-F1
#
_entry.id   AF-A0A2M7XT78-F1
#
_cell.length_a   1.000
_cell.length_b   1.000
_cell.length_c   1.000
_cell.angle_alpha   90.00
_cell.angle_beta   90.00
_cell.angle_gamma   90.00
#
_symmetry.space_group_name_H-M   'P 1'
#
loop_
_entity.id
_entity.type
_entity.pdbx_description
1 polymer ?
#
loop_
_entity_poly.entity_id
_entity_poly.type
_entity_poly.pdbx_seq_one_letter_code
_entity_poly.pdbx_strand_id
1 'polypeptide(L)' 'LLATFPKIFKGTHGEHPAAHFYQASHAVVKCVPEKKLLPDGELGGVTPTEVGILPQYVRYFG' A
#
# COMPACT_ATOMS: atom_id res chain seq x y z
N LEU A 1 -11.10 -0.29 -14.57
CA LEU A 1 -10.45 0.35 -13.41
C LEU A 1 -11.24 1.55 -12.88
N LEU A 2 -11.55 2.59 -13.67
CA LEU A 2 -12.38 3.73 -13.18
C LEU A 2 -13.76 3.28 -12.65
N ALA A 3 -14.41 2.31 -13.31
CA ALA A 3 -15.65 1.70 -12.83
C ALA A 3 -15.52 0.93 -11.49
N THR A 4 -14.29 0.59 -11.10
CA THR A 4 -13.97 -0.08 -9.81
C THR A 4 -13.83 0.95 -8.68
N PHE A 5 -13.57 2.23 -8.98
CA PHE A 5 -13.36 3.25 -7.96
C PHE A 5 -14.57 3.42 -7.00
N PRO A 6 -15.84 3.46 -7.46
CA PRO A 6 -16.98 3.51 -6.56
C PRO A 6 -17.11 2.27 -5.64
N LYS A 7 -16.54 1.12 -6.04
CA LYS A 7 -16.55 -0.10 -5.21
C LYS A 7 -15.66 0.02 -3.98
N ILE A 8 -14.74 0.98 -3.91
CA ILE A 8 -13.93 1.26 -2.72
C ILE A 8 -14.85 1.64 -1.55
N PHE A 9 -15.82 2.53 -1.79
CA PHE A 9 -16.78 2.98 -0.78
C PHE A 9 -17.74 1.89 -0.29
N LYS A 10 -17.85 0.78 -1.04
CA LYS A 10 -18.67 -0.40 -0.68
C LYS A 10 -17.84 -1.60 -0.22
N GLY A 11 -16.51 -1.50 -0.22
CA GLY A 11 -15.61 -2.62 0.12
C GLY A 11 -15.47 -3.72 -0.93
N THR A 12 -16.15 -3.66 -2.09
CA THR A 12 -16.16 -4.74 -3.11
C THR A 12 -15.13 -4.55 -4.23
N HIS A 13 -14.22 -3.58 -4.09
CA HIS A 13 -13.17 -3.31 -5.09
C HIS A 13 -12.21 -4.49 -5.29
N GLY A 14 -12.06 -5.33 -4.26
CA GLY A 14 -11.19 -6.49 -4.30
C GLY A 14 -11.68 -7.67 -5.14
N GLU A 15 -12.96 -7.67 -5.55
CA GLU A 15 -13.52 -8.71 -6.42
C GLU A 15 -13.06 -8.57 -7.87
N HIS A 16 -12.43 -7.45 -8.24
CA HIS A 16 -11.98 -7.22 -9.60
C HIS A 16 -10.69 -8.03 -9.89
N PRO A 17 -10.59 -8.77 -11.01
CA PRO A 17 -9.47 -9.69 -11.27
C PRO A 17 -8.10 -9.02 -11.37
N ALA A 18 -8.05 -7.72 -11.65
CA ALA A 18 -6.83 -6.92 -11.65
C ALA A 18 -6.38 -6.41 -10.27
N ALA A 19 -7.18 -6.64 -9.21
CA ALA A 19 -6.82 -6.31 -7.83
C ALA A 19 -6.27 -7.56 -7.16
N HIS A 20 -5.01 -7.50 -6.72
CA HIS A 20 -4.36 -8.58 -6.00
C HIS A 20 -4.07 -8.13 -4.58
N PHE A 21 -4.42 -8.97 -3.61
CA PHE A 21 -4.13 -8.74 -2.19
C PHE A 21 -3.03 -9.68 -1.75
N TYR A 22 -1.99 -9.12 -1.16
CA TYR A 22 -0.88 -9.85 -0.58
C TYR A 22 -0.79 -9.48 0.89
N GLN A 23 -0.63 -10.48 1.76
CA GLN A 23 -0.40 -10.29 3.19
C GLN A 23 1.03 -10.73 3.50
N ALA A 24 1.83 -9.80 4.01
CA ALA A 24 3.22 -10.04 4.38
C ALA A 24 3.64 -9.13 5.54
N SER A 25 4.64 -9.54 6.31
CA SER A 25 5.30 -8.71 7.33
C SER A 25 6.47 -7.91 6.78
N HIS A 26 6.89 -8.20 5.55
CA HIS A 26 8.03 -7.59 4.88
C HIS A 26 7.81 -7.58 3.36
N ALA A 27 8.17 -6.47 2.70
CA ALA A 27 8.03 -6.31 1.26
C ALA A 27 9.13 -5.43 0.66
N VAL A 28 9.56 -5.76 -0.55
CA VAL A 28 10.46 -4.90 -1.35
C VAL A 28 9.71 -4.50 -2.62
N VAL A 29 9.55 -3.20 -2.83
CA VAL A 29 8.86 -2.64 -4.00
C VAL A 29 9.89 -2.03 -4.93
N LYS A 30 9.93 -2.49 -6.18
CA LYS A 30 10.84 -2.01 -7.23
C LYS A 30 10.05 -1.64 -8.47
N CYS A 31 10.40 -0.53 -9.12
CA CYS A 31 9.80 -0.12 -10.39
C CYS A 31 10.86 0.46 -11.31
N VAL A 32 10.70 0.25 -12.61
CA VAL A 32 11.47 0.94 -13.66
C VAL A 32 10.46 1.59 -14.61
N PRO A 33 10.45 2.93 -14.77
CA PRO A 33 11.29 3.90 -14.05
C PRO A 33 10.92 3.98 -12.56
N GLU A 34 11.82 4.57 -11.78
CA GLU A 34 11.59 4.84 -10.36
C GLU A 34 10.33 5.68 -10.15
N LYS A 35 9.60 5.42 -9.07
CA LYS A 35 8.38 6.14 -8.71
C LYS A 35 8.56 6.83 -7.36
N LYS A 36 8.05 8.06 -7.26
CA LYS A 36 7.91 8.79 -6.00
C LYS A 36 6.92 8.07 -5.11
N LEU A 37 7.21 8.03 -3.81
CA LEU A 37 6.37 7.39 -2.81
C LEU A 37 5.66 8.44 -1.94
N LEU A 38 4.52 8.02 -1.40
CA LEU A 38 3.67 8.82 -0.53
C LEU A 38 3.38 8.08 0.80
N PRO A 39 4.39 7.83 1.65
CA PRO A 39 4.15 7.26 2.98
C PRO A 39 3.21 8.18 3.77
N ASP A 40 2.11 7.63 4.28
CA ASP A 40 1.07 8.35 5.02
C ASP A 40 0.52 9.62 4.32
N GLY A 41 0.61 9.66 2.99
CA GLY A 41 0.14 10.78 2.17
C GLY A 41 1.15 11.91 1.95
N GLU A 42 2.35 11.83 2.53
CA GLU A 42 3.42 12.83 2.36
C GLU A 42 4.49 12.38 1.37
N LEU A 43 5.08 13.31 0.61
CA LEU A 43 6.17 12.99 -0.32
C LEU A 43 7.42 12.54 0.44
N GLY A 44 7.83 11.29 0.22
CA GLY A 44 9.04 10.73 0.84
C GLY A 44 9.61 9.54 0.09
N GLY A 45 10.84 9.67 -0.41
CA GLY A 45 11.58 8.58 -1.07
C GLY A 45 11.13 8.25 -2.50
N VAL A 46 11.79 7.25 -3.08
CA VAL A 46 11.53 6.69 -4.41
C VAL A 46 11.77 5.18 -4.41
N THR A 47 11.12 4.43 -5.30
CA THR A 47 11.46 3.01 -5.49
C THR A 47 12.87 2.87 -6.09
N PRO A 48 13.67 1.85 -5.71
CA PRO A 48 13.30 0.72 -4.85
C PRO A 48 13.19 1.10 -3.37
N THR A 49 12.23 0.50 -2.67
CA THR A 49 12.02 0.72 -1.24
C THR A 49 11.63 -0.56 -0.54
N GLU A 50 12.07 -0.69 0.70
CA GLU A 50 11.80 -1.83 1.57
C GLU A 50 10.87 -1.40 2.70
N VAL A 51 9.86 -2.23 2.98
CA VAL A 51 8.84 -2.00 4.00
C VAL A 51 8.84 -3.17 4.96
N GLY A 52 9.00 -2.90 6.25
CA GLY A 52 8.94 -3.89 7.31
C GLY A 52 7.88 -3.51 8.35
N ILE A 53 7.08 -4.48 8.78
CA ILE A 53 6.14 -4.32 9.88
C ILE A 53 6.88 -4.54 11.19
N LEU A 54 6.77 -3.59 12.12
CA LEU A 54 7.31 -3.68 13.47
C LEU A 54 6.16 -3.89 14.47
N PRO A 55 5.86 -5.14 14.87
CA PRO A 55 4.74 -5.42 15.76
C PRO A 55 4.92 -4.72 17.11
N GLN A 56 3.87 -4.06 17.59
CA GLN A 56 3.83 -3.42 18.92
C GLN A 56 4.92 -2.35 19.16
N TYR A 57 5.44 -1.73 18.09
CA TYR A 57 6.53 -0.75 18.21
C TYR A 57 6.13 0.55 18.92
N VAL A 58 4.86 0.95 18.82
CA VAL A 58 4.33 2.19 19.39
C VAL A 58 3.14 1.87 20.30
N ARG A 59 3.00 2.64 21.38
CA ARG A 59 1.83 2.64 22.26
C ARG A 59 1.08 3.96 22.09
N TYR A 60 -0.21 3.87 21.89
CA TYR A 60 -1.10 5.03 21.90
C TYR A 60 -1.79 5.08 23.26
N PHE A 61 -1.96 6.29 23.81
CA PHE A 61 -2.73 6.47 25.04
C PHE A 61 -4.21 6.24 24.72
N GLY A 62 -4.82 5.30 25.42
CA GLY A 62 -6.27 5.09 25.45
C GLY A 62 -6.94 5.96 26.49
#